data_AF-A0A5E4QH56-F1
#
_entry.id   AF-A0A5E4QH56-F1
#
_cell.length_a   1.000
_cell.length_b   1.000
_cell.length_c   1.000
_cell.angle_alpha   90.00
_cell.angle_beta   90.00
_cell.angle_gamma   90.00
#
_symmetry.space_group_name_H-M   'P 1'
#
loop_
_entity.id
_entity.type
_entity.pdbx_description
1 polymer ?
#
loop_
_entity_poly.entity_id
_entity_poly.type
_entity_poly.pdbx_seq_one_letter_code
_entity_poly.pdbx_strand_id
1 'polypeptide(L)'
;MTKGCAGCSANLRKEYLVCRKCNDFYDLMCANLTLNKFNSMNKDSKNAWICHACRCKIPKGDNTNTPIRNIVSQPSNISPSSSGSDQSNITMRNKSRQGTSVINQISESSSQNTSHSHLDKHASLMNNLSKEEIRGIVRDELSIVFSHLEASLLKNMETKNNELIERVEQLTTSLNFFEEKYEKIRADTQKKMNC
;
A
#
# COMPACT_ATOMS: atom_id res chain seq x y z
N MET A 1 -3.14 25.24 21.19
CA MET A 1 -3.26 23.77 21.26
C MET A 1 -3.03 23.22 19.85
N THR A 2 -1.97 22.46 19.63
CA THR A 2 -1.71 21.79 18.35
C THR A 2 -2.63 20.58 18.24
N LYS A 3 -3.31 20.44 17.10
CA LYS A 3 -4.13 19.25 16.83
C LYS A 3 -3.20 18.12 16.38
N GLY A 4 -3.33 16.94 16.99
CA GLY A 4 -2.56 15.75 16.64
C GLY A 4 -3.29 14.85 15.64
N CYS A 5 -2.53 14.12 14.82
CA CYS A 5 -3.06 13.12 13.91
C CYS A 5 -3.48 11.87 14.70
N ALA A 6 -4.73 11.41 14.56
CA ALA A 6 -5.21 10.21 15.23
C ALA A 6 -4.60 8.90 14.69
N GLY A 7 -3.94 8.93 13.53
CA GLY A 7 -3.25 7.78 12.94
C GLY A 7 -1.83 7.58 13.47
N CYS A 8 -1.04 8.65 13.56
CA CYS A 8 0.39 8.58 13.89
C CYS A 8 0.77 9.39 15.14
N SER A 9 -0.18 10.07 15.78
CA SER A 9 0.02 10.99 16.92
C SER A 9 0.95 12.18 16.66
N ALA A 10 1.41 12.38 15.42
CA ALA A 10 2.24 13.52 15.06
C ALA A 10 1.43 14.84 15.02
N ASN A 11 2.12 15.97 15.16
CA ASN A 11 1.50 17.29 15.01
C ASN A 11 1.01 17.49 13.57
N LEU A 12 -0.24 17.96 13.43
CA LEU A 12 -0.82 18.20 12.12
C LEU A 12 -0.25 19.45 11.45
N ARG A 13 -0.06 19.33 10.13
CA ARG A 13 0.24 20.44 9.23
C ARG A 13 -1.07 21.15 8.83
N LYS A 14 -0.99 22.12 7.92
CA LYS A 14 -2.18 22.84 7.41
C LYS A 14 -3.10 21.93 6.60
N GLU A 15 -2.54 20.96 5.89
CA GLU A 15 -3.28 20.00 5.07
C GLU A 15 -3.58 18.74 5.88
N TYR A 16 -4.85 18.59 6.26
CA TYR A 16 -5.37 17.44 6.99
C TYR A 16 -6.80 17.14 6.54
N LEU A 17 -7.28 15.94 6.88
CA LEU A 17 -8.68 15.56 6.74
C LEU A 17 -9.32 15.29 8.10
N VAL A 18 -10.63 15.46 8.15
CA VAL A 18 -11.45 15.16 9.33
C VAL A 18 -12.37 14.00 8.96
N CYS A 19 -12.34 12.94 9.74
CA CYS A 19 -13.24 11.82 9.52
C CYS A 19 -14.67 12.24 9.83
N ARG A 20 -15.59 12.10 8.88
CA ARG A 20 -17.03 12.42 9.07
C ARG A 20 -17.72 11.61 10.17
N LYS A 21 -17.15 10.47 10.57
CA LYS A 21 -17.76 9.55 11.55
C LYS A 21 -17.27 9.76 12.97
N CYS A 22 -15.95 9.84 13.19
CA CYS A 22 -15.38 10.03 14.53
C CYS A 22 -14.92 11.47 14.81
N ASN A 23 -14.94 12.35 13.80
CA ASN A 23 -14.43 13.74 13.87
C ASN A 23 -12.93 13.87 14.21
N ASP A 24 -12.20 12.76 14.18
CA ASP A 24 -10.74 12.77 14.37
C ASP A 24 -10.02 13.34 13.15
N PHE A 25 -8.86 13.92 13.41
CA PHE A 25 -8.02 14.58 12.42
C PHE A 25 -6.91 13.64 11.93
N TYR A 26 -6.64 13.65 10.62
CA TYR A 26 -5.63 12.81 10.00
C TYR A 26 -4.75 13.64 9.07
N ASP A 27 -3.44 13.44 9.17
CA ASP A 27 -2.51 13.93 8.15
C ASP A 27 -2.72 13.18 6.82
N LEU A 28 -2.15 13.73 5.74
CA LEU A 28 -2.33 13.15 4.41
C LEU A 28 -1.73 11.73 4.30
N MET A 29 -0.64 11.45 5.00
CA MET A 29 0.01 10.14 5.00
C MET A 29 -0.88 9.07 5.64
N CYS A 30 -1.44 9.34 6.82
CA CYS A 30 -2.37 8.45 7.51
C CYS A 30 -3.72 8.35 6.79
N ALA A 31 -4.11 9.38 6.05
CA ALA A 31 -5.27 9.33 5.16
C ALA A 31 -4.98 8.62 3.82
N ASN A 32 -3.74 8.21 3.57
CA ASN A 32 -3.25 7.62 2.32
C ASN A 32 -3.58 8.50 1.08
N LEU A 33 -3.24 9.78 1.17
CA LEU A 33 -3.45 10.76 0.12
C LEU A 33 -2.16 11.51 -0.17
N THR A 34 -1.90 11.76 -1.45
CA THR A 34 -0.86 12.70 -1.87
C THR A 34 -1.40 14.13 -1.81
N LEU A 35 -0.50 15.11 -1.74
CA LEU A 35 -0.88 16.53 -1.76
C LEU A 35 -1.67 16.89 -3.03
N ASN A 36 -1.25 16.37 -4.19
CA ASN A 36 -1.94 16.60 -5.47
C ASN A 36 -3.39 16.09 -5.42
N LYS A 37 -3.61 14.88 -4.87
CA LYS A 37 -4.96 14.33 -4.71
C LYS A 37 -5.79 15.12 -3.71
N PHE A 38 -5.20 15.57 -2.61
CA PHE A 38 -5.88 16.43 -1.65
C PHE A 38 -6.32 17.76 -2.28
N ASN A 39 -5.48 18.35 -3.13
CA ASN A 39 -5.80 19.60 -3.82
C ASN A 39 -6.87 19.42 -4.90
N SER A 40 -6.91 18.27 -5.57
CA SER A 40 -7.93 17.96 -6.57
C SER A 40 -9.31 17.62 -5.97
N MET A 41 -9.39 17.36 -4.66
CA MET A 41 -10.66 17.06 -3.99
C MET A 41 -11.48 18.34 -3.77
N ASN A 42 -12.74 18.31 -4.16
CA ASN A 42 -13.69 19.36 -3.81
C ASN A 42 -14.04 19.32 -2.31
N LYS A 43 -14.67 20.40 -1.84
CA LYS A 43 -15.03 20.56 -0.41
C LYS A 43 -15.94 19.44 0.08
N ASP A 44 -16.89 18.99 -0.73
CA ASP A 44 -17.83 17.93 -0.36
C ASP A 44 -17.13 16.59 -0.17
N SER A 45 -16.18 16.25 -1.04
CA SER A 45 -15.39 15.03 -0.92
C SER A 45 -14.52 15.04 0.35
N LYS A 46 -13.94 16.21 0.69
CA LYS A 46 -13.18 16.37 1.93
C LYS A 46 -14.06 16.21 3.16
N ASN A 47 -15.27 16.79 3.14
CA ASN A 47 -16.24 16.70 4.24
C ASN A 47 -16.89 15.30 4.35
N ALA A 48 -16.96 14.55 3.26
CA ALA A 48 -17.52 13.20 3.23
C ALA A 48 -16.51 12.10 3.56
N TRP A 49 -15.22 12.43 3.71
CA TRP A 49 -14.16 11.46 3.93
C TRP A 49 -14.32 10.71 5.26
N ILE A 50 -14.02 9.41 5.25
CA ILE A 50 -14.14 8.50 6.41
C ILE A 50 -12.80 7.78 6.58
N CYS A 51 -12.25 7.78 7.80
CA CYS A 51 -10.99 7.11 8.11
C CYS A 51 -11.12 5.58 8.01
N HIS A 52 -9.98 4.90 7.90
CA HIS A 52 -9.94 3.44 7.76
C HIS A 52 -10.61 2.71 8.93
N ALA A 53 -10.37 3.16 10.17
CA ALA A 53 -10.94 2.56 11.38
C ALA A 53 -12.48 2.62 11.39
N CYS A 54 -13.08 3.73 10.95
CA CYS A 54 -14.53 3.85 10.82
C CYS A 54 -15.07 3.05 9.63
N ARG A 55 -14.36 3.06 8.50
CA ARG A 55 -14.78 2.33 7.29
C ARG A 55 -14.87 0.83 7.52
N CYS A 56 -13.97 0.24 8.31
CA CYS A 56 -13.98 -1.18 8.65
C CYS A 56 -15.17 -1.59 9.55
N LYS A 57 -15.82 -0.65 10.23
CA LYS A 57 -17.00 -0.90 11.07
C LYS A 57 -18.32 -0.82 10.30
N ILE A 58 -18.30 -0.39 9.04
CA ILE A 58 -19.49 -0.33 8.20
C ILE A 58 -19.85 -1.76 7.77
N PRO A 59 -21.06 -2.27 8.09
CA PRO A 59 -21.49 -3.59 7.63
C PRO A 59 -21.37 -3.71 6.11
N LYS A 60 -20.70 -4.77 5.65
CA LYS A 60 -20.54 -5.05 4.22
C LYS A 60 -21.82 -5.70 3.70
N GLY A 61 -22.79 -4.87 3.32
CA GLY A 61 -23.95 -5.23 2.49
C GLY A 61 -24.77 -6.44 2.94
N ASP A 62 -25.77 -6.75 2.12
CA ASP A 62 -26.53 -7.97 2.24
C ASP A 62 -25.76 -9.13 1.59
N ASN A 63 -25.47 -10.19 2.36
CA ASN A 63 -24.77 -11.38 1.88
C ASN A 63 -25.73 -12.48 1.42
N THR A 64 -27.04 -12.19 1.29
CA THR A 64 -28.09 -13.17 0.93
C THR A 64 -27.84 -13.89 -0.40
N ASN A 65 -27.07 -13.29 -1.33
CA ASN A 65 -26.70 -13.92 -2.61
C ASN A 65 -25.32 -14.62 -2.60
N THR A 66 -24.67 -14.76 -1.45
CA THR A 66 -23.42 -15.53 -1.35
C THR A 66 -23.78 -17.01 -1.27
N PRO A 67 -23.39 -17.86 -2.24
CA PRO A 67 -23.74 -19.28 -2.20
C PRO A 67 -23.20 -19.91 -0.92
N ILE A 68 -24.08 -20.39 -0.05
CA ILE A 68 -23.70 -21.14 1.14
C ILE A 68 -23.13 -22.46 0.63
N ARG A 69 -21.83 -22.68 0.83
CA ARG A 69 -21.21 -23.98 0.55
C ARG A 69 -21.88 -24.99 1.49
N ASN A 70 -22.72 -25.88 0.96
CA ASN A 70 -23.35 -26.95 1.73
C ASN A 70 -22.24 -27.80 2.38
N ILE A 71 -22.01 -27.57 3.67
CA ILE A 71 -21.25 -28.50 4.49
C ILE A 71 -22.24 -29.59 4.86
N VAL A 72 -22.15 -30.73 4.20
CA VAL A 72 -22.88 -31.94 4.58
C VAL A 72 -22.41 -32.30 5.98
N SER A 73 -23.27 -32.06 6.97
CA SER A 73 -23.09 -32.50 8.34
C SER A 73 -23.13 -34.02 8.38
N GLN A 74 -21.97 -34.68 8.34
CA GLN A 74 -21.88 -36.07 8.81
C GLN A 74 -21.98 -36.06 10.35
N PRO A 75 -22.85 -36.89 10.95
CA PRO A 75 -22.97 -37.00 12.39
C PRO A 75 -21.71 -37.64 12.98
N SER A 76 -21.18 -36.97 14.00
CA SER A 76 -19.98 -37.32 14.74
C SER A 76 -20.22 -38.56 15.61
N ASN A 77 -19.47 -39.62 15.36
CA ASN A 77 -19.11 -40.62 16.35
C ASN A 77 -17.63 -40.95 16.09
N ILE A 78 -16.75 -40.63 17.03
CA ILE A 78 -15.57 -41.39 17.48
C ILE A 78 -14.80 -40.51 18.49
N SER A 79 -14.53 -41.11 19.65
CA SER A 79 -13.86 -40.62 20.86
C SER A 79 -12.40 -40.17 20.64
N PRO A 80 -11.73 -39.55 21.65
CA PRO A 80 -10.48 -38.83 21.44
C PRO A 80 -9.27 -39.78 21.47
N SER A 81 -8.44 -39.70 20.43
CA SER A 81 -7.06 -40.16 20.49
C SER A 81 -6.13 -39.14 19.85
N SER A 82 -5.07 -38.85 20.60
CA SER A 82 -3.96 -37.95 20.33
C SER A 82 -3.24 -38.26 19.03
N SER A 83 -3.00 -37.26 18.17
CA SER A 83 -1.69 -36.88 17.59
C SER A 83 -1.84 -35.96 16.37
N GLY A 84 -1.06 -34.86 16.37
CA GLY A 84 -0.48 -34.18 15.20
C GLY A 84 -1.39 -33.62 14.09
N SER A 85 -1.60 -32.30 14.06
CA SER A 85 -1.16 -31.42 12.95
C SER A 85 -1.84 -30.04 13.00
N ASP A 86 -0.96 -29.05 12.95
CA ASP A 86 -1.06 -27.62 12.65
C ASP A 86 -2.42 -26.95 12.33
N GLN A 87 -2.83 -26.13 13.31
CA GLN A 87 -3.29 -24.75 13.20
C GLN A 87 -4.24 -24.38 12.05
N SER A 88 -5.51 -24.74 12.26
CA SER A 88 -6.64 -24.15 11.54
C SER A 88 -6.80 -22.67 11.89
N ASN A 89 -6.82 -21.81 10.87
CA ASN A 89 -7.08 -20.38 10.97
C ASN A 89 -8.58 -20.10 11.18
N ILE A 90 -9.13 -20.62 12.29
CA ILE A 90 -10.55 -20.48 12.65
C ILE A 90 -10.65 -19.41 13.74
N THR A 91 -11.19 -18.25 13.39
CA THR A 91 -11.62 -17.26 14.39
C THR A 91 -12.94 -17.71 15.01
N MET A 92 -12.86 -18.28 16.22
CA MET A 92 -14.04 -18.59 17.03
C MET A 92 -14.72 -17.29 17.47
N ARG A 93 -15.82 -16.92 16.78
CA ARG A 93 -16.66 -15.78 17.18
C ARG A 93 -17.65 -16.24 18.27
N ASN A 94 -17.31 -16.00 19.53
CA ASN A 94 -18.24 -16.17 20.65
C ASN A 94 -19.40 -15.16 20.52
N LYS A 95 -20.59 -15.63 20.09
CA LYS A 95 -21.85 -14.90 20.24
C LYS A 95 -22.50 -15.31 21.57
N SER A 96 -22.39 -14.44 22.56
CA SER A 96 -23.26 -14.51 23.75
C SER A 96 -24.72 -14.33 23.30
N ARG A 97 -25.56 -15.30 23.67
CA ARG A 97 -27.00 -15.32 23.40
C ARG A 97 -27.74 -14.61 24.55
N GLN A 98 -28.35 -13.47 24.25
CA GLN A 98 -29.58 -12.98 24.88
C GLN A 98 -30.44 -12.51 23.70
N GLY A 99 -31.62 -13.03 23.38
CA GLY A 99 -32.57 -13.76 24.19
C GLY A 99 -33.84 -12.92 24.36
N THR A 100 -34.53 -12.56 23.28
CA THR A 100 -35.98 -12.25 23.35
C THR A 100 -36.62 -12.48 21.99
N SER A 101 -37.48 -13.49 21.96
CA SER A 101 -38.36 -13.84 20.85
C SER A 101 -39.66 -13.06 21.04
N VAL A 102 -40.09 -12.27 20.06
CA VAL A 102 -41.50 -11.90 19.91
C VAL A 102 -41.85 -12.03 18.43
N ILE A 103 -42.62 -13.09 18.18
CA ILE A 103 -43.43 -13.38 17.01
C ILE A 103 -44.38 -12.20 16.78
N ASN A 104 -44.50 -11.73 15.53
CA ASN A 104 -45.78 -11.23 15.02
C ASN A 104 -45.82 -11.37 13.49
N GLN A 105 -46.62 -12.36 13.08
CA GLN A 105 -47.15 -12.52 11.73
C GLN A 105 -48.18 -11.40 11.49
N ILE A 106 -48.08 -10.69 10.37
CA ILE A 106 -49.23 -10.01 9.76
C ILE A 106 -49.18 -10.25 8.25
N SER A 107 -50.36 -10.59 7.76
CA SER A 107 -50.73 -11.23 6.52
C SER A 107 -50.47 -10.46 5.23
N GLU A 108 -50.39 -11.28 4.18
CA GLU A 108 -50.58 -11.03 2.76
C GLU A 108 -51.62 -9.95 2.43
N SER A 109 -51.29 -9.12 1.44
CA SER A 109 -52.23 -8.60 0.45
C SER A 109 -51.49 -8.29 -0.86
N SER A 110 -51.84 -9.06 -1.89
CA SER A 110 -51.41 -8.93 -3.27
C SER A 110 -51.75 -7.58 -3.89
N SER A 111 -50.87 -7.07 -4.76
CA SER A 111 -51.26 -6.30 -5.95
C SER A 111 -50.15 -6.35 -6.99
N GLN A 112 -50.42 -7.09 -8.06
CA GLN A 112 -49.69 -7.05 -9.32
C GLN A 112 -50.00 -5.72 -10.04
N ASN A 113 -49.02 -5.10 -10.68
CA ASN A 113 -49.00 -4.83 -12.13
C ASN A 113 -47.91 -3.82 -12.56
N THR A 114 -47.00 -4.33 -13.38
CA THR A 114 -46.47 -3.74 -14.63
C THR A 114 -46.06 -2.26 -14.65
N SER A 115 -44.75 -2.00 -14.85
CA SER A 115 -44.23 -1.42 -16.11
C SER A 115 -42.70 -1.39 -16.11
N HIS A 116 -42.14 -2.36 -16.81
CA HIS A 116 -40.75 -2.40 -17.28
C HIS A 116 -40.59 -1.43 -18.47
N SER A 117 -39.35 -0.95 -18.66
CA SER A 117 -38.77 -0.35 -19.87
C SER A 117 -38.91 1.17 -20.07
N HIS A 118 -37.99 1.98 -19.50
CA HIS A 118 -37.51 3.20 -20.20
C HIS A 118 -36.22 3.90 -19.68
N LEU A 119 -35.38 3.33 -18.80
CA LEU A 119 -34.24 4.13 -18.25
C LEU A 119 -32.81 3.56 -18.39
N ASP A 120 -32.62 2.35 -18.92
CA ASP A 120 -31.27 1.75 -18.94
C ASP A 120 -30.43 2.01 -20.21
N LYS A 121 -30.95 2.71 -21.22
CA LYS A 121 -30.21 2.92 -22.48
C LYS A 121 -29.21 4.08 -22.47
N HIS A 122 -29.21 4.95 -21.45
CA HIS A 122 -28.31 6.12 -21.44
C HIS A 122 -27.00 5.91 -20.66
N ALA A 123 -26.86 4.80 -19.92
CA ALA A 123 -25.63 4.46 -19.18
C ALA A 123 -24.55 3.78 -20.05
N SER A 124 -24.90 3.33 -21.25
CA SER A 124 -23.98 2.61 -22.16
C SER A 124 -23.06 3.53 -22.98
N LEU A 125 -23.16 4.85 -22.83
CA LEU A 125 -22.39 5.83 -23.61
C LEU A 125 -21.21 6.46 -22.87
N MET A 126 -20.91 6.03 -21.64
CA MET A 126 -19.70 6.46 -20.92
C MET A 126 -18.66 5.34 -20.98
N ASN A 127 -17.89 5.33 -22.09
CA ASN A 127 -16.57 4.71 -22.26
C ASN A 127 -16.23 3.58 -21.27
N ASN A 128 -16.72 2.38 -21.56
CA ASN A 128 -16.20 1.16 -20.96
C ASN A 128 -14.84 0.85 -21.60
N LEU A 129 -13.78 1.52 -21.12
CA LEU A 129 -12.43 0.98 -21.29
C LEU A 129 -12.47 -0.45 -20.76
N SER A 130 -12.23 -1.40 -21.64
CA SER A 130 -12.17 -2.80 -21.30
C SER A 130 -11.09 -3.02 -20.25
N LYS A 131 -11.31 -4.03 -19.41
CA LYS A 131 -10.32 -4.43 -18.40
C LYS A 131 -8.95 -4.73 -19.03
N GLU A 132 -8.97 -5.21 -20.26
CA GLU A 132 -7.79 -5.53 -21.07
C GLU A 132 -7.03 -4.25 -21.50
N GLU A 133 -7.73 -3.18 -21.90
CA GLU A 133 -7.09 -1.89 -22.21
C GLU A 133 -6.44 -1.26 -20.98
N ILE A 134 -7.12 -1.30 -19.83
CA ILE A 134 -6.54 -0.81 -18.56
C ILE A 134 -5.29 -1.60 -18.19
N ARG A 135 -5.31 -2.94 -18.38
CA ARG A 135 -4.14 -3.79 -18.15
C ARG A 135 -3.00 -3.49 -19.12
N GLY A 136 -3.31 -3.16 -20.38
CA GLY A 136 -2.34 -2.72 -21.38
C GLY A 136 -1.62 -1.46 -20.92
N ILE A 137 -2.39 -0.41 -20.61
CA ILE A 137 -1.85 0.87 -20.12
C ILE A 137 -0.95 0.66 -18.91
N VAL A 138 -1.40 -0.12 -17.92
CA VAL A 138 -0.59 -0.37 -16.71
C VAL A 138 0.72 -1.09 -17.04
N ARG A 139 0.72 -2.05 -17.98
CA ARG A 139 1.95 -2.74 -18.39
C ARG A 139 2.90 -1.81 -19.13
N ASP A 140 2.38 -0.97 -20.01
CA ASP A 140 3.18 -0.04 -20.80
C ASP A 140 3.83 1.01 -19.89
N GLU A 141 3.07 1.59 -18.97
CA GLU A 141 3.57 2.54 -17.97
C GLU A 141 4.62 1.89 -17.06
N LEU A 142 4.37 0.67 -16.58
CA LEU A 142 5.36 -0.06 -15.78
C LEU A 142 6.62 -0.37 -16.58
N SER A 143 6.49 -0.74 -17.86
CA SER A 143 7.62 -1.00 -18.74
C SER A 143 8.49 0.25 -18.90
N ILE A 144 7.88 1.41 -19.15
CA ILE A 144 8.58 2.69 -19.24
C ILE A 144 9.32 3.01 -17.93
N VAL A 145 8.66 2.82 -16.78
CA VAL A 145 9.29 3.05 -15.47
C VAL A 145 10.47 2.11 -15.25
N PHE A 146 10.35 0.82 -15.60
CA PHE A 146 11.45 -0.13 -15.47
C PHE A 146 12.62 0.21 -16.40
N SER A 147 12.36 0.54 -17.67
CA SER A 147 13.40 0.99 -18.60
C SER A 147 14.10 2.26 -18.10
N HIS A 148 13.35 3.20 -17.53
CA HIS A 148 13.95 4.41 -16.95
C HIS A 148 14.80 4.09 -15.72
N LEU A 149 14.33 3.20 -14.84
CA LEU A 149 15.06 2.77 -13.65
C LEU A 149 16.36 2.06 -14.04
N GLU A 150 16.31 1.16 -15.02
CA GLU A 150 17.47 0.44 -15.55
C GLU A 150 18.51 1.41 -16.13
N ALA A 151 18.08 2.33 -16.99
CA ALA A 151 18.96 3.35 -17.56
C ALA A 151 19.57 4.27 -16.48
N SER A 152 18.77 4.65 -15.48
CA SER A 152 19.23 5.47 -14.36
C SER A 152 20.27 4.73 -13.51
N LEU A 153 20.04 3.45 -13.22
CA LEU A 153 20.95 2.62 -12.44
C LEU A 153 22.27 2.40 -13.18
N LEU A 154 22.21 2.08 -14.48
CA LEU A 154 23.39 1.90 -15.33
C LEU A 154 24.24 3.19 -15.37
N LYS A 155 23.61 4.33 -15.62
CA LYS A 155 24.29 5.63 -15.65
C LYS A 155 24.93 5.97 -14.29
N ASN A 156 24.25 5.68 -13.19
CA ASN A 156 24.78 5.90 -11.86
C ASN A 156 25.99 5.00 -11.57
N MET A 157 25.92 3.72 -11.96
CA MET A 157 27.06 2.79 -11.82
C MET A 157 28.25 3.20 -12.67
N GLU A 158 28.02 3.61 -13.91
CA GLU A 158 29.08 4.12 -14.80
C GLU A 158 29.74 5.36 -14.21
N THR A 159 28.96 6.31 -13.70
CA THR A 159 29.48 7.52 -13.04
C THR A 159 30.33 7.16 -11.82
N LYS A 160 29.86 6.23 -10.98
CA LYS A 160 30.60 5.80 -9.78
C LYS A 160 31.87 5.02 -10.12
N ASN A 161 31.84 4.22 -11.19
CA ASN A 161 33.02 3.52 -11.67
C ASN A 161 34.08 4.50 -12.19
N ASN A 162 33.67 5.52 -12.95
CA ASN A 162 34.58 6.56 -13.43
C ASN A 162 35.17 7.38 -12.27
N GLU A 163 34.36 7.74 -11.26
CA GLU A 163 34.85 8.41 -10.05
C GLU A 163 35.87 7.54 -9.29
N LEU A 164 35.66 6.22 -9.24
CA LEU A 164 36.60 5.31 -8.61
C LEU A 164 37.92 5.20 -9.40
N ILE A 165 37.84 5.10 -10.73
CA ILE A 165 39.02 5.09 -11.60
C ILE A 165 39.85 6.35 -11.38
N GLU A 166 39.22 7.53 -11.38
CA GLU A 166 39.91 8.80 -11.14
C GLU A 166 40.62 8.84 -9.77
N ARG A 167 39.96 8.35 -8.71
CA ARG A 167 40.59 8.26 -7.37
C ARG A 167 41.78 7.29 -7.34
N VAL A 168 41.70 6.18 -8.08
CA VAL A 168 42.80 5.21 -8.19
C VAL A 168 43.97 5.83 -8.97
N GLU A 169 43.71 6.57 -10.03
CA GLU A 169 44.74 7.31 -10.78
C GLU A 169 45.44 8.34 -9.89
N GLN A 170 44.68 9.14 -9.14
CA GLN A 170 45.24 10.11 -8.18
C GLN A 170 46.13 9.44 -7.12
N LEU A 171 45.69 8.30 -6.56
CA LEU A 171 46.49 7.53 -5.62
C LEU A 171 47.78 7.00 -6.26
N THR A 172 47.70 6.52 -7.51
CA THR A 172 48.84 6.02 -8.26
C THR A 172 49.87 7.13 -8.50
N THR A 173 49.41 8.33 -8.89
CA THR A 173 50.28 9.51 -9.01
C THR A 173 50.94 9.88 -7.67
N SER A 174 50.18 9.85 -6.57
CA SER A 174 50.73 10.14 -5.25
C SER A 174 51.77 9.11 -4.82
N LEU A 175 51.55 7.83 -5.10
CA LEU A 175 52.52 6.76 -4.79
C LEU A 175 53.82 6.95 -5.56
N ASN A 176 53.73 7.21 -6.87
CA ASN A 176 54.92 7.45 -7.69
C ASN A 176 55.73 8.66 -7.19
N PHE A 177 55.05 9.74 -6.77
CA PHE A 177 55.72 10.89 -6.15
C PHE A 177 56.42 10.51 -4.84
N PHE A 178 55.78 9.73 -3.96
CA PHE A 178 56.40 9.27 -2.72
C PHE A 178 57.59 8.36 -2.98
N GLU A 179 57.51 7.47 -3.97
CA GLU A 179 58.60 6.59 -4.38
C GLU A 179 59.81 7.40 -4.88
N GLU A 180 59.60 8.41 -5.73
CA GLU A 180 60.65 9.31 -6.21
C GLU A 180 61.33 10.06 -5.03
N LYS A 181 60.53 10.58 -4.10
CA LYS A 181 61.05 11.25 -2.89
C LYS A 181 61.83 10.31 -2.00
N TYR A 182 61.36 9.08 -1.83
CA TYR A 182 62.02 8.06 -1.02
C TYR A 182 63.41 7.71 -1.59
N GLU A 183 63.49 7.45 -2.91
CA GLU A 183 64.76 7.13 -3.56
C GLU A 183 65.76 8.29 -3.48
N LYS A 184 65.29 9.54 -3.58
CA LYS A 184 66.15 10.72 -3.39
C LYS A 184 66.73 10.80 -1.97
N ILE A 185 65.90 10.63 -0.94
CA ILE A 185 66.34 10.65 0.47
C ILE A 185 67.32 9.51 0.75
N ARG A 186 67.04 8.32 0.20
CA ARG A 186 67.90 7.15 0.31
C ARG A 186 69.28 7.41 -0.29
N ALA A 187 69.34 7.97 -1.49
CA ALA A 187 70.60 8.33 -2.15
C ALA A 187 71.41 9.37 -1.34
N ASP A 188 70.76 10.42 -0.83
CA ASP A 188 71.41 11.46 -0.02
C ASP A 188 71.97 10.89 1.30
N THR A 189 71.24 9.97 1.93
CA THR A 189 71.66 9.31 3.18
C THR A 189 72.87 8.41 2.93
N GLN A 190 72.87 7.64 1.85
CA GLN A 190 73.98 6.77 1.49
C GLN A 190 75.25 7.57 1.13
N LYS A 191 75.10 8.70 0.44
CA LYS A 191 76.22 9.61 0.15
C LYS A 191 76.85 10.16 1.43
N LYS A 192 76.03 10.53 2.43
CA LYS A 192 76.52 11.03 3.73
C LYS A 192 77.25 9.97 4.55
N MET A 193 76.92 8.68 4.42
CA MET A 193 77.62 7.61 5.12
C MET A 193 79.01 7.31 4.53
N ASN A 194 79.24 7.67 3.26
CA ASN A 194 80.48 7.37 2.54
C ASN A 194 81.47 8.56 2.50
N CYS A 195 81.13 9.70 3.12
CA CYS A 195 81.99 10.88 3.28
C CYS A 195 82.39 11.04 4.74
#